data_AF-A0A939FJP9-F1
#
_entry.id   AF-A0A939FJP9-F1
#
_cell.length_a   1.000
_cell.length_b   1.000
_cell.length_c   1.000
_cell.angle_alpha   90.00
_cell.angle_beta   90.00
_cell.angle_gamma   90.00
#
_symmetry.space_group_name_H-M   'P 1'
#
loop_
_entity.id
_entity.type
_entity.pdbx_description
1 polymer ?
#
loop_
_entity_poly.entity_id
_entity_poly.type
_entity_poly.pdbx_seq_one_letter_code
_entity_poly.pdbx_strand_id
1 'polypeptide(L)'
;RGGSSPSSISLSSARTSSTPRDLVTLLGNLIDNALDSAQGSEGARVTVSVRTADGELLLRVADTGPGVPDGDAADVFRLGWSTKSEGRGLGLALVR
;
A
#
# COMPACT_ATOMS: atom_id res chain seq x y z
N ARG A 1 2.09 22.50 -19.03
CA ARG A 1 1.37 21.20 -19.05
C ARG A 1 2.33 20.15 -18.49
N GLY A 2 2.45 20.06 -17.16
CA GLY A 2 3.31 19.08 -16.49
C GLY A 2 2.42 18.28 -15.57
N GLY A 3 2.15 17.02 -15.94
CA GLY A 3 1.38 16.10 -15.12
C GLY A 3 2.30 15.51 -14.07
N SER A 4 2.01 15.78 -12.79
CA SER A 4 2.63 15.11 -11.67
C SER A 4 2.19 13.65 -11.67
N SER A 5 3.12 12.74 -11.96
CA SER A 5 2.89 11.29 -11.88
C SER A 5 2.57 10.90 -10.43
N PRO A 6 1.52 10.10 -10.17
CA PRO A 6 1.30 9.55 -8.84
C PRO A 6 2.38 8.50 -8.56
N SER A 7 2.95 8.55 -7.36
CA SER A 7 3.99 7.64 -6.87
C SER A 7 3.53 6.19 -7.00
N SER A 8 4.00 5.49 -8.05
CA SER A 8 3.68 4.08 -8.24
C SER A 8 4.70 3.22 -7.49
N ILE A 9 4.35 2.78 -6.28
CA ILE A 9 5.10 1.72 -5.60
C ILE A 9 4.76 0.42 -6.35
N SER A 10 5.76 -0.16 -7.00
CA SER A 10 5.67 -1.44 -7.70
C SER A 10 6.29 -2.51 -6.81
N LEU A 11 5.46 -3.33 -6.19
CA LEU A 11 5.90 -4.52 -5.46
C LEU A 11 6.08 -5.64 -6.50
N SER A 12 7.32 -5.95 -6.85
CA SER A 12 7.65 -7.16 -7.63
C SER A 12 7.52 -8.38 -6.71
N SER A 13 6.78 -9.36 -7.19
CA SER A 13 6.32 -10.56 -6.49
C SER A 13 7.43 -11.26 -5.69
N ALA A 14 7.22 -11.44 -4.39
CA ALA A 14 7.72 -12.63 -3.73
C ALA A 14 6.83 -13.78 -4.17
N ARG A 15 7.41 -14.88 -4.69
CA ARG A 15 6.70 -16.14 -4.87
C ARG A 15 6.24 -16.62 -3.49
N THR A 16 5.06 -16.22 -3.05
CA THR A 16 4.49 -16.64 -1.78
C THR A 16 3.67 -17.89 -2.00
N SER A 17 3.98 -18.95 -1.27
CA SER A 17 3.05 -20.06 -1.03
C SER A 17 1.91 -19.61 -0.11
N SER A 18 1.29 -18.47 -0.41
CA SER A 18 0.32 -17.78 0.45
C SER A 18 -1.04 -18.44 0.31
N THR A 19 -1.69 -18.69 1.43
CA THR A 19 -3.07 -19.17 1.44
C THR A 19 -4.02 -18.04 1.05
N PRO A 20 -5.25 -18.33 0.58
CA PRO A 20 -6.25 -17.31 0.31
C PRO A 20 -6.52 -16.39 1.52
N ARG A 21 -6.38 -16.92 2.74
CA ARG A 21 -6.55 -16.16 3.98
C ARG A 21 -5.44 -15.12 4.15
N ASP A 22 -4.20 -15.48 3.85
CA ASP A 22 -3.06 -14.56 3.93
C ASP A 22 -3.26 -13.40 2.94
N LEU A 23 -3.70 -13.68 1.72
CA LEU A 23 -4.00 -12.65 0.72
C LEU A 23 -5.09 -11.67 1.18
N VAL A 24 -6.14 -12.17 1.85
CA VAL A 24 -7.19 -11.32 2.41
C VAL A 24 -6.64 -10.40 3.50
N THR A 25 -5.80 -10.92 4.41
CA THR A 25 -5.18 -10.11 5.46
C THR A 25 -4.22 -9.07 4.88
N LEU A 26 -3.39 -9.45 3.91
CA LEU A 26 -2.47 -8.54 3.23
C LEU A 26 -3.22 -7.40 2.53
N LEU A 27 -4.26 -7.74 1.75
CA LEU A 27 -5.08 -6.75 1.07
C LEU A 27 -5.82 -5.85 2.06
N GLY A 28 -6.38 -6.40 3.15
CA GLY A 28 -7.05 -5.62 4.18
C GLY A 28 -6.13 -4.56 4.77
N ASN A 29 -4.92 -4.95 5.19
CA ASN A 29 -3.93 -4.03 5.73
C ASN A 29 -3.55 -2.92 4.73
N LEU A 30 -3.38 -3.27 3.45
CA LEU A 30 -3.04 -2.29 2.41
C LEU A 30 -4.20 -1.33 2.13
N ILE A 31 -5.43 -1.83 2.06
CA ILE A 31 -6.63 -1.02 1.82
C ILE A 31 -6.88 -0.08 3.01
N ASP A 32 -6.75 -0.57 4.24
CA ASP A 32 -6.93 0.24 5.44
C ASP A 32 -5.94 1.41 5.43
N ASN A 33 -4.64 1.14 5.20
CA ASN A 33 -3.61 2.18 5.08
C ASN A 33 -3.92 3.19 3.95
N ALA A 34 -4.40 2.71 2.81
CA ALA A 34 -4.72 3.53 1.65
C ALA A 34 -5.94 4.45 1.91
N LEU A 35 -7.00 3.93 2.55
CA LEU A 35 -8.15 4.71 2.97
C LEU A 35 -7.71 5.79 3.96
N ASP A 36 -6.91 5.39 4.92
CA ASP A 36 -6.32 6.24 5.94
C ASP A 36 -5.45 7.37 5.39
N SER A 37 -4.72 7.10 4.31
CA SER A 37 -3.89 8.08 3.60
C SER A 37 -4.72 9.04 2.77
N ALA A 38 -5.76 8.55 2.08
CA ALA A 38 -6.64 9.35 1.24
C ALA A 38 -7.58 10.28 2.02
N GLN A 39 -7.86 9.99 3.30
CA GLN A 39 -8.74 10.79 4.14
C GLN A 39 -8.33 12.27 4.13
N GLY A 40 -9.30 13.15 3.87
CA GLY A 40 -9.09 14.60 3.80
C GLY A 40 -8.53 15.12 2.47
N SER A 41 -8.21 14.25 1.51
CA SER A 41 -7.78 14.65 0.17
C SER A 41 -8.97 15.00 -0.72
N GLU A 42 -8.84 16.03 -1.56
CA GLU A 42 -9.84 16.35 -2.58
C GLU A 42 -9.92 15.20 -3.59
N GLY A 43 -11.13 14.68 -3.82
CA GLY A 43 -11.32 13.54 -4.73
C GLY A 43 -10.77 12.21 -4.20
N ALA A 44 -10.72 12.04 -2.87
CA ALA A 44 -10.27 10.82 -2.18
C ALA A 44 -10.74 9.53 -2.88
N ARG A 45 -9.76 8.73 -3.33
CA ARG A 45 -10.01 7.46 -4.03
C ARG A 45 -8.94 6.44 -3.66
N VAL A 46 -9.39 5.22 -3.41
CA VAL A 46 -8.54 4.04 -3.36
C VAL A 46 -8.88 3.15 -4.55
N THR A 47 -7.86 2.72 -5.28
CA THR A 47 -7.97 1.85 -6.45
C THR A 47 -7.23 0.56 -6.17
N VAL A 48 -7.95 -0.55 -6.26
CA VAL A 48 -7.38 -1.90 -6.17
C VAL A 48 -7.37 -2.51 -7.56
N SER A 49 -6.22 -3.02 -7.99
CA SER A 49 -6.07 -3.72 -9.26
C SER A 49 -5.40 -5.06 -9.03
N VAL A 50 -5.92 -6.06 -9.76
CA VAL A 50 -5.45 -7.44 -9.72
C VAL A 50 -5.08 -7.82 -11.14
N ARG A 51 -3.86 -8.33 -11.32
CA ARG A 51 -3.40 -8.83 -12.62
C ARG A 51 -2.63 -10.12 -12.42
N THR A 52 -2.84 -11.08 -13.30
CA THR A 52 -1.99 -12.25 -13.39
C THR A 52 -1.10 -12.10 -14.62
N ALA A 53 0.21 -12.25 -14.45
CA ALA A 53 1.18 -12.20 -15.55
C ALA A 53 2.35 -13.14 -15.23
N ASP A 54 2.83 -13.88 -16.24
CA ASP A 54 3.99 -14.78 -16.12
C ASP A 54 3.91 -15.79 -14.97
N GLY A 55 2.68 -16.24 -14.65
CA GLY A 55 2.43 -17.17 -13.54
C GLY A 55 2.42 -16.53 -12.15
N GLU A 56 2.54 -15.21 -12.07
CA GLU A 56 2.53 -14.44 -10.83
C GLU A 56 1.24 -13.64 -10.68
N LEU A 57 0.77 -13.53 -9.43
CA LEU A 57 -0.34 -12.66 -9.04
C LEU A 57 0.24 -11.31 -8.61
N LEU A 58 -0.17 -10.24 -9.29
CA LEU A 58 0.14 -8.86 -8.94
C LEU A 58 -1.09 -8.20 -8.34
N LEU A 59 -1.00 -7.83 -7.07
CA LEU A 59 -1.98 -7.03 -6.35
C LEU A 59 -1.42 -5.63 -6.16
N ARG A 60 -2.19 -4.60 -6.54
CA ARG A 60 -1.81 -3.20 -6.35
C ARG A 60 -2.95 -2.42 -5.72
N VAL A 61 -2.64 -1.72 -4.64
CA VAL A 61 -3.50 -0.73 -4.00
C VAL A 61 -2.86 0.64 -4.22
N ALA A 62 -3.63 1.60 -4.73
CA ALA A 62 -3.18 2.97 -4.96
C ALA A 62 -4.22 3.95 -4.39
N ASP A 63 -3.75 4.96 -3.68
CA ASP A 63 -4.59 6.02 -3.13
C ASP A 63 -4.23 7.41 -3.68
N THR A 64 -5.09 8.38 -3.42
CA THR A 64 -4.90 9.80 -3.75
C THR A 64 -4.44 10.63 -2.56
N GLY A 65 -3.91 9.99 -1.51
CA GLY A 65 -3.33 10.67 -0.37
C GLY A 65 -2.01 11.36 -0.70
N PRO A 66 -1.39 12.05 0.27
CA PRO A 66 -0.17 12.83 0.08
C PRO A 66 1.07 11.98 -0.26
N GLY A 67 0.96 10.64 -0.14
CA GLY A 67 2.05 9.71 -0.34
C GLY A 67 3.03 9.69 0.83
N VAL A 68 4.14 8.97 0.63
CA VAL A 68 5.21 8.84 1.61
C VAL A 68 6.34 9.80 1.23
N PRO A 69 6.91 10.58 2.18
CA PRO A 69 8.10 11.38 1.92
C PRO A 69 9.29 10.53 1.45
N ASP A 70 10.10 11.05 0.52
CA ASP A 70 11.21 10.28 -0.10
C ASP A 70 12.22 9.71 0.91
N GLY A 71 12.39 10.37 2.07
CA GLY A 71 13.27 9.93 3.15
C GLY A 71 12.74 8.73 3.96
N ASP A 72 11.45 8.45 3.90
CA ASP A 72 10.78 7.51 4.80
C ASP A 72 10.42 6.19 4.11
N ALA A 73 10.61 6.07 2.80
CA ALA A 73 10.19 4.91 2.01
C ALA A 73 10.78 3.56 2.50
N ALA A 74 11.98 3.56 3.09
CA ALA A 74 12.58 2.37 3.68
C ALA A 74 11.96 2.01 5.04
N ASP A 75 11.46 3.02 5.75
CA ASP A 75 10.98 2.90 7.12
C ASP A 75 9.49 2.55 7.20
N VAL A 76 8.73 2.70 6.11
CA VAL A 76 7.28 2.43 6.10
C VAL A 76 6.92 0.98 6.41
N PHE A 77 7.85 0.05 6.21
CA PHE A 77 7.69 -1.37 6.54
C PHE A 77 8.18 -1.72 7.95
N ARG A 78 8.78 -0.76 8.67
CA ARG A 78 9.25 -0.97 10.04
C ARG A 78 8.06 -1.08 10.98
N LEU A 79 8.09 -2.11 11.83
CA LEU A 79 7.05 -2.30 12.84
C LEU A 79 6.90 -1.05 13.71
N GLY A 80 5.67 -0.53 13.78
CA GLY A 80 5.34 0.66 14.56
C GLY A 80 5.60 1.98 13.84
N TRP A 81 6.07 1.98 12.59
CA TRP A 81 6.20 3.22 11.82
C TRP A 81 4.83 3.76 11.39
N SER A 82 4.59 5.02 11.72
CA SER A 82 3.36 5.72 11.38
C SER A 82 3.68 7.21 11.27
N THR A 83 3.17 7.87 10.24
CA THR A 83 3.17 9.34 10.14
C THR A 83 2.02 9.97 10.94
N LYS A 84 1.20 9.16 11.61
CA LYS A 84 0.03 9.57 12.39
C LYS A 84 0.29 9.44 13.88
N SER A 85 -0.18 10.41 14.65
CA SER A 85 -0.02 10.47 16.11
C SER A 85 -0.74 9.35 16.90
N GLU A 86 -1.73 8.67 16.32
CA GLU A 86 -2.56 7.67 17.04
C GLU A 86 -2.60 6.25 16.44
N GLY A 87 -1.87 5.98 15.35
CA GLY A 87 -1.87 4.66 14.70
C GLY A 87 -0.69 3.79 15.11
N ARG A 88 -0.94 2.60 15.68
CA ARG A 88 0.09 1.55 15.81
C ARG A 88 0.47 1.13 14.40
N GLY A 89 1.64 1.53 13.91
CA GLY A 89 2.18 1.25 12.55
C GLY A 89 2.37 -0.23 12.21
N LEU A 90 1.30 -1.01 12.28
CA LEU A 90 1.28 -2.46 12.08
C LEU A 90 0.95 -2.81 10.64
N GLY A 91 0.19 -1.97 9.94
CA GLY A 91 -0.40 -2.30 8.63
C GLY A 91 0.63 -2.78 7.60
N LEU A 92 1.59 -1.94 7.23
CA LEU A 92 2.62 -2.30 6.24
C LEU A 92 3.67 -3.29 6.77
N ALA A 93 3.88 -3.33 8.09
CA ALA A 93 4.82 -4.28 8.71
C ALA A 93 4.35 -5.74 8.61
N LEU A 94 3.04 -5.97 8.46
CA LEU A 94 2.43 -7.30 8.29
C LEU A 94 2.45 -7.79 6.83
N VAL A 95 2.94 -6.99 5.88
CA VAL A 95 2.87 -7.26 4.43
C VAL A 95 4.16 -7.85 3.86
N ARG A 96 5.16 -8.16 4.70
CA ARG A 96 6.47 -8.69 4.30
C ARG A 96 6.67 -10.16 4.65
#